data_AF-A0A954QWU5-F1
#
_entry.id   AF-A0A954QWU5-F1
#
_cell.length_a   1.000
_cell.length_b   1.000
_cell.length_c   1.000
_cell.angle_alpha   90.00
_cell.angle_beta   90.00
_cell.angle_gamma   90.00
#
_symmetry.space_group_name_H-M   'P 1'
#
loop_
_entity.id
_entity.type
_entity.pdbx_description
1 polymer ?
#
loop_
_entity_poly.entity_id
_entity_poly.type
_entity_poly.pdbx_seq_one_letter_code
_entity_poly.pdbx_strand_id
1 'polypeptide(L)'
;MHRSARTIPARFLILWIVVVVAAANTGCSTTRYITVRKEPYNPLTKPLRLVSHDGPQPSDRTNRLLRRFDLLDQYESDPDKALDRLQDEIESEPTDEKIHAFAELAYIRGRQLQSKKQDGAALDRYGAAVAYAYRYLFDEKFDRIRNPYDPNFRTACDLYNESLESALRIVKQRNQLHPGTTHRVSTAKQEYVVDIVVRGRWSGEEIERLEFVSDFDLEDGLSNRHHTYGLGVPLIAVRKQREVVEGTPEEFYPPALSLPMTAFMRVLPAPPGQKPDAPCVHACVLELYDPLANRNIEVANRLVPLETDLTTPLAYFLDNPQFEDRKNIATAGLLDANAAESIKGLFMLEPYDPNKLPVVMVHGLWSSPVTWMEMFNDLRSFPEIRERYQFWFYLYPSGQPFWVSATQMRADLAHARQVLDPQHQTPALDQMTLVGHSMGGLVSLMQVIESRDDFWKALSDKPFEELKASPEDREQLANMLFFHANPSIKRVITIGTPHRGSEFANDYTRWLGRAVIKLP
;
A
#
# COMPACT_ATOMS: atom_id res chain seq x y z
N MET A 1 47.46 21.13 -51.20
CA MET A 1 46.37 20.14 -51.27
C MET A 1 45.15 20.70 -50.55
N HIS A 2 44.20 21.26 -51.29
CA HIS A 2 42.92 21.75 -50.75
C HIS A 2 42.00 20.56 -50.41
N ARG A 3 41.58 20.43 -49.14
CA ARG A 3 40.47 19.54 -48.76
C ARG A 3 39.17 20.33 -48.79
N SER A 4 38.25 19.89 -49.65
CA SER A 4 36.88 20.40 -49.79
C SER A 4 36.07 20.12 -48.52
N ALA A 5 35.38 21.13 -47.99
CA ALA A 5 34.31 20.95 -47.03
C ALA A 5 33.15 20.21 -47.70
N ARG A 6 32.87 18.97 -47.27
CA ARG A 6 31.67 18.24 -47.69
C ARG A 6 30.47 18.85 -46.96
N THR A 7 29.63 19.56 -47.70
CA THR A 7 28.32 20.02 -47.25
C THR A 7 27.42 18.80 -47.06
N ILE A 8 26.94 18.59 -45.83
CA ILE A 8 25.97 17.54 -45.54
C ILE A 8 24.67 17.91 -46.27
N PRO A 9 24.12 17.03 -47.14
CA PRO A 9 22.91 17.34 -47.89
C PRO A 9 21.73 17.55 -46.93
N ALA A 10 20.97 18.64 -47.12
CA ALA A 10 19.87 19.07 -46.25
C ALA A 10 18.83 17.96 -45.92
N ARG A 11 18.69 16.96 -46.80
CA ARG A 11 17.84 15.78 -46.58
C ARG A 11 18.31 14.91 -45.41
N PHE A 12 19.62 14.79 -45.18
CA PHE A 12 20.16 14.06 -44.03
C PHE A 12 19.96 14.85 -42.73
N LEU A 13 20.01 16.19 -42.77
CA LEU A 13 19.71 17.04 -41.62
C LEU A 13 18.24 16.94 -41.22
N ILE A 14 17.32 16.94 -42.20
CA ILE A 14 15.88 16.77 -41.96
C ILE A 14 15.58 15.37 -41.43
N LEU A 15 16.20 14.32 -41.97
CA LEU A 15 16.04 12.95 -41.47
C LEU A 15 16.55 12.81 -40.03
N TRP A 16 17.68 13.45 -39.71
CA TRP A 16 18.21 13.50 -38.34
C TRP A 16 17.28 14.28 -37.39
N ILE A 17 16.73 15.42 -37.82
CA ILE A 17 15.76 16.18 -37.02
C ILE A 17 14.48 15.36 -36.80
N VAL A 18 13.99 14.65 -37.83
CA VAL A 18 12.79 13.79 -37.69
C VAL A 18 13.06 12.60 -36.78
N VAL A 19 14.24 11.98 -36.85
CA VAL A 19 14.63 10.87 -35.95
C VAL A 19 14.82 11.38 -34.52
N VAL A 20 15.41 12.56 -34.31
CA VAL A 20 15.57 13.18 -32.98
C VAL A 20 14.22 13.61 -32.41
N VAL A 21 13.31 14.15 -33.24
CA VAL A 21 11.93 14.50 -32.82
C VAL A 21 11.09 13.25 -32.57
N ALA A 22 11.28 12.16 -33.32
CA ALA A 22 10.63 10.87 -33.07
C ALA A 22 11.19 10.17 -31.82
N ALA A 23 12.50 10.29 -31.55
CA ALA A 23 13.14 9.83 -30.32
C ALA A 23 12.76 10.68 -29.09
N ALA A 24 12.55 11.99 -29.28
CA ALA A 24 12.06 12.88 -28.23
C ALA A 24 10.56 12.70 -27.94
N ASN A 25 9.77 12.21 -28.90
CA ASN A 25 8.36 11.87 -28.70
C ASN A 25 8.10 10.43 -28.24
N THR A 26 9.15 9.61 -28.08
CA THR A 26 9.02 8.22 -27.57
C THR A 26 9.46 8.07 -26.11
N GLY A 27 9.78 9.17 -25.42
CA GLY A 27 10.29 9.15 -24.04
C GLY A 27 9.53 10.07 -23.10
N CYS A 28 8.27 9.72 -22.79
CA CYS A 28 7.56 10.07 -21.55
C CYS A 28 6.29 9.20 -21.48
N SER A 29 6.45 7.87 -21.46
CA SER A 29 5.33 7.04 -21.00
C SER A 29 5.23 7.24 -19.49
N THR A 30 4.21 7.96 -19.02
CA THR A 30 3.88 7.94 -17.60
C THR A 30 3.58 6.49 -17.22
N THR A 31 4.45 5.87 -16.43
CA THR A 31 4.20 4.53 -15.90
C THR A 31 2.96 4.61 -15.02
N ARG A 32 1.90 4.01 -15.53
CA ARG A 32 0.62 3.84 -14.85
C ARG A 32 0.71 2.53 -14.07
N TYR A 33 0.45 2.58 -12.77
CA TYR A 33 0.57 1.41 -11.89
C TYR A 33 -0.76 0.68 -11.69
N ILE A 34 -1.89 1.39 -11.87
CA ILE A 34 -3.23 0.81 -11.71
C ILE A 34 -4.22 1.31 -12.76
N THR A 35 -5.22 0.48 -13.08
CA THR A 35 -6.44 0.88 -13.77
C THR A 35 -7.67 0.57 -12.93
N VAL A 36 -8.71 1.39 -13.08
CA VAL A 36 -10.01 1.11 -12.45
C VAL A 36 -10.72 0.04 -13.28
N ARG A 37 -11.11 -1.06 -12.62
CA ARG A 37 -11.87 -2.14 -13.24
C ARG A 37 -13.28 -1.68 -13.58
N LYS A 38 -13.81 -2.19 -14.70
CA LYS A 38 -15.24 -2.02 -15.02
C LYS A 38 -16.12 -2.82 -14.07
N GLU A 39 -15.68 -4.02 -13.72
CA GLU A 39 -16.35 -4.90 -12.76
C GLU A 39 -15.32 -5.49 -11.80
N PRO A 40 -15.54 -5.39 -10.47
CA PRO A 40 -14.68 -6.03 -9.49
C PRO A 40 -14.62 -7.55 -9.70
N TYR A 41 -13.46 -8.15 -9.43
CA TYR A 41 -13.35 -9.61 -9.45
C TYR A 41 -14.16 -10.22 -8.31
N ASN A 42 -14.91 -11.28 -8.61
CA ASN A 42 -15.74 -11.98 -7.66
C ASN A 42 -15.58 -13.51 -7.84
N PRO A 43 -15.05 -14.25 -6.85
CA PRO A 43 -14.80 -15.69 -6.93
C PRO A 43 -16.09 -16.52 -7.01
N LEU A 44 -17.22 -15.97 -6.58
CA LEU A 44 -18.55 -16.61 -6.65
C LEU A 44 -19.21 -16.48 -8.03
N THR A 45 -18.63 -15.72 -8.96
CA THR A 45 -19.16 -15.51 -10.31
C THR A 45 -19.42 -16.82 -11.06
N LYS A 46 -18.45 -17.74 -11.07
CA LYS A 46 -18.60 -19.03 -11.73
C LYS A 46 -19.47 -20.02 -10.92
N PRO A 47 -19.21 -20.25 -9.62
CA PRO A 47 -20.01 -21.18 -8.82
C PRO A 47 -21.51 -20.84 -8.76
N LEU A 48 -21.84 -19.55 -8.65
CA LEU A 48 -23.23 -19.08 -8.50
C LEU A 48 -23.80 -18.47 -9.80
N ARG A 49 -23.10 -18.64 -10.93
CA ARG A 49 -23.54 -18.20 -12.26
C ARG A 49 -24.05 -16.75 -12.28
N LEU A 50 -23.35 -15.84 -11.60
CA LEU A 50 -23.84 -14.48 -11.32
C LEU A 50 -24.12 -13.64 -12.58
N VAL A 51 -23.50 -13.99 -13.71
CA VAL A 51 -23.60 -13.28 -15.01
C VAL A 51 -24.35 -14.12 -16.06
N SER A 52 -25.03 -15.19 -15.65
CA SER A 52 -25.79 -16.02 -16.60
C SER A 52 -27.08 -15.33 -17.06
N HIS A 53 -27.60 -15.73 -18.21
CA HIS A 53 -28.87 -15.20 -18.76
C HIS A 53 -30.04 -15.40 -17.77
N ASP A 54 -30.03 -16.51 -17.04
CA ASP A 54 -31.07 -16.87 -16.07
C ASP A 54 -30.80 -16.25 -14.68
N GLY A 55 -29.83 -15.35 -14.60
CA GLY A 55 -29.41 -14.67 -13.38
C GLY A 55 -28.58 -15.53 -12.42
N PRO A 56 -28.29 -15.01 -11.21
CA PRO A 56 -27.63 -15.74 -10.14
C PRO A 56 -28.41 -17.01 -9.74
N GLN A 57 -27.71 -18.14 -9.60
CA GLN A 57 -28.30 -19.45 -9.31
C GLN A 57 -27.61 -20.15 -8.13
N PRO A 58 -28.34 -20.89 -7.27
CA PRO A 58 -27.74 -21.68 -6.20
C PRO A 58 -26.85 -22.80 -6.74
N SER A 59 -25.89 -23.24 -5.92
CA SER A 59 -25.07 -24.40 -6.20
C SER A 59 -25.90 -25.70 -6.20
N ASP A 60 -25.38 -26.75 -6.84
CA ASP A 60 -26.06 -28.06 -6.89
C ASP A 60 -26.30 -28.64 -5.49
N ARG A 61 -25.42 -28.36 -4.52
CA ARG A 61 -25.57 -28.82 -3.13
C ARG A 61 -26.71 -28.08 -2.44
N THR A 62 -26.79 -26.76 -2.59
CA THR A 62 -27.92 -25.95 -2.09
C THR A 62 -29.23 -26.39 -2.75
N ASN A 63 -29.25 -26.63 -4.06
CA ASN A 63 -30.45 -27.13 -4.76
C ASN A 63 -30.90 -28.51 -4.25
N ARG A 64 -29.98 -29.42 -3.94
CA ARG A 64 -30.32 -30.71 -3.30
C ARG A 64 -30.94 -30.51 -1.92
N LEU A 65 -30.44 -29.56 -1.12
CA LEU A 65 -31.02 -29.22 0.16
C LEU A 65 -32.43 -28.65 -0.01
N LEU A 66 -32.60 -27.68 -0.92
CA LEU A 66 -33.92 -27.10 -1.21
C LEU A 66 -34.94 -28.18 -1.62
N ARG A 67 -34.54 -29.18 -2.42
CA ARG A 67 -35.41 -30.33 -2.73
C ARG A 67 -35.72 -31.19 -1.51
N ARG A 68 -34.74 -31.45 -0.64
CA ARG A 68 -34.92 -32.28 0.56
C ARG A 68 -35.94 -31.69 1.53
N PHE A 69 -36.00 -30.36 1.62
CA PHE A 69 -36.90 -29.62 2.51
C PHE A 69 -38.15 -29.06 1.81
N ASP A 70 -38.40 -29.45 0.55
CA ASP A 70 -39.55 -28.97 -0.24
C ASP A 70 -39.63 -27.43 -0.33
N LEU A 71 -38.47 -26.83 -0.60
CA LEU A 71 -38.25 -25.38 -0.71
C LEU A 71 -37.87 -24.92 -2.13
N LEU A 72 -37.66 -25.83 -3.09
CA LEU A 72 -37.19 -25.46 -4.43
C LEU A 72 -38.21 -24.58 -5.17
N ASP A 73 -39.44 -25.05 -5.35
CA ASP A 73 -40.50 -24.30 -6.04
C ASP A 73 -40.86 -23.01 -5.29
N GLN A 74 -40.77 -23.05 -3.95
CA GLN A 74 -40.98 -21.87 -3.11
C GLN A 74 -39.87 -20.84 -3.32
N TYR A 75 -38.61 -21.26 -3.51
CA TYR A 75 -37.48 -20.37 -3.77
C TYR A 75 -37.57 -19.74 -5.17
N GLU A 76 -38.00 -20.50 -6.18
CA GLU A 76 -38.18 -19.98 -7.54
C GLU A 76 -39.31 -18.93 -7.62
N SER A 77 -40.39 -19.12 -6.84
CA SER A 77 -41.54 -18.22 -6.82
C SER A 77 -41.42 -17.04 -5.85
N ASP A 78 -40.93 -17.27 -4.63
CA ASP A 78 -40.74 -16.27 -3.58
C ASP A 78 -39.50 -16.62 -2.72
N PRO A 79 -38.31 -16.14 -3.14
CA PRO A 79 -37.05 -16.39 -2.45
C PRO A 79 -37.04 -15.94 -0.98
N ASP A 80 -37.76 -14.87 -0.65
CA ASP A 80 -37.75 -14.32 0.71
C ASP A 80 -38.52 -15.25 1.66
N LYS A 81 -39.66 -15.80 1.22
CA LYS A 81 -40.42 -16.79 1.98
C LYS A 81 -39.70 -18.12 2.09
N ALA A 82 -38.96 -18.54 1.06
CA ALA A 82 -38.11 -19.74 1.14
C ALA A 82 -36.98 -19.58 2.16
N LEU A 83 -36.35 -18.39 2.19
CA LEU A 83 -35.34 -18.06 3.20
C LEU A 83 -35.93 -18.04 4.61
N ASP A 84 -37.10 -17.42 4.81
CA ASP A 84 -37.76 -17.40 6.12
C ASP A 84 -38.06 -18.84 6.61
N ARG A 85 -38.58 -19.74 5.75
CA ARG A 85 -38.77 -21.16 6.11
C ARG A 85 -37.46 -21.91 6.39
N LEU A 86 -36.41 -21.66 5.61
CA LEU A 86 -35.10 -22.29 5.85
C LEU A 86 -34.49 -21.81 7.18
N GLN A 87 -34.74 -20.57 7.57
CA GLN A 87 -34.36 -20.06 8.88
C GLN A 87 -35.08 -20.82 10.01
N ASP A 88 -36.39 -21.03 9.91
CA ASP A 88 -37.15 -21.83 10.88
C ASP A 88 -36.56 -23.24 11.04
N GLU A 89 -36.18 -23.89 9.93
CA GLU A 89 -35.50 -25.19 9.92
C GLU A 89 -34.13 -25.18 10.60
N ILE A 90 -33.37 -24.08 10.48
CA ILE A 90 -32.08 -23.90 11.13
C ILE A 90 -32.24 -23.64 12.64
N GLU A 91 -33.28 -22.90 13.03
CA GLU A 91 -33.59 -22.64 14.43
C GLU A 91 -34.06 -23.91 15.15
N SER A 92 -34.82 -24.77 14.46
CA SER A 92 -35.25 -26.07 14.97
C SER A 92 -34.10 -27.08 15.05
N GLU A 93 -33.36 -27.26 13.95
CA GLU A 93 -32.29 -28.25 13.84
C GLU A 93 -31.13 -27.70 12.99
N PRO A 94 -30.16 -27.03 13.62
CA PRO A 94 -29.04 -26.42 12.91
C PRO A 94 -28.08 -27.48 12.37
N THR A 95 -27.80 -27.42 11.07
CA THR A 95 -26.75 -28.21 10.42
C THR A 95 -25.84 -27.29 9.62
N ASP A 96 -24.60 -27.72 9.41
CA ASP A 96 -23.63 -27.01 8.56
C ASP A 96 -24.15 -26.85 7.12
N GLU A 97 -24.82 -27.88 6.57
CA GLU A 97 -25.43 -27.84 5.23
C GLU A 97 -26.52 -26.76 5.14
N LYS A 98 -27.45 -26.69 6.10
CA LYS A 98 -28.53 -25.68 6.12
C LYS A 98 -27.95 -24.26 6.27
N ILE A 99 -26.97 -24.06 7.15
CA ILE A 99 -26.36 -22.74 7.37
C ILE A 99 -25.58 -22.25 6.15
N HIS A 100 -24.80 -23.15 5.51
CA HIS A 100 -24.11 -22.82 4.27
C HIS A 100 -25.12 -22.46 3.16
N ALA A 101 -26.16 -23.27 2.98
CA ALA A 101 -27.22 -23.02 2.00
C ALA A 101 -27.90 -21.66 2.23
N PHE A 102 -28.21 -21.33 3.48
CA PHE A 102 -28.80 -20.03 3.81
C PHE A 102 -27.87 -18.87 3.45
N ALA A 103 -26.57 -18.95 3.79
CA ALA A 103 -25.61 -17.91 3.44
C ALA A 103 -25.52 -17.69 1.92
N GLU A 104 -25.50 -18.78 1.16
CA GLU A 104 -25.47 -18.75 -0.31
C GLU A 104 -26.74 -18.11 -0.90
N LEU A 105 -27.92 -18.55 -0.46
CA LEU A 105 -29.20 -18.04 -0.94
C LEU A 105 -29.41 -16.58 -0.56
N ALA A 106 -28.98 -16.17 0.64
CA ALA A 106 -29.02 -14.79 1.09
C ALA A 106 -28.11 -13.90 0.23
N TYR A 107 -26.89 -14.34 -0.09
CA TYR A 107 -25.99 -13.61 -0.97
C TYR A 107 -26.59 -13.42 -2.39
N ILE A 108 -27.12 -14.50 -2.97
CA ILE A 108 -27.81 -14.49 -4.27
C ILE A 108 -28.97 -13.49 -4.25
N ARG A 109 -29.80 -13.53 -3.20
CA ARG A 109 -30.92 -12.62 -3.03
C ARG A 109 -30.45 -11.16 -2.89
N GLY A 110 -29.37 -10.91 -2.16
CA GLY A 110 -28.73 -9.60 -2.06
C GLY A 110 -28.34 -9.04 -3.43
N ARG A 111 -27.69 -9.85 -4.28
CA ARG A 111 -27.33 -9.47 -5.66
C ARG A 111 -28.56 -9.11 -6.50
N GLN A 112 -29.62 -9.91 -6.42
CA GLN A 112 -30.87 -9.67 -7.15
C GLN A 112 -31.59 -8.39 -6.69
N LEU A 113 -31.57 -8.08 -5.39
CA LEU A 113 -32.17 -6.87 -4.84
C LEU A 113 -31.35 -5.63 -5.21
N GLN A 114 -30.02 -5.75 -5.18
CA GLN A 114 -29.11 -4.68 -5.58
C GLN A 114 -29.24 -4.36 -7.08
N SER A 115 -29.39 -5.36 -7.95
CA SER A 115 -29.64 -5.12 -9.38
C SER A 115 -30.98 -4.39 -9.63
N LYS A 116 -31.93 -4.49 -8.68
CA LYS A 116 -33.20 -3.74 -8.66
C LYS A 116 -33.10 -2.39 -7.94
N LYS A 117 -31.90 -1.95 -7.54
CA LYS A 117 -31.63 -0.71 -6.78
C LYS A 117 -32.33 -0.66 -5.42
N GLN A 118 -32.53 -1.81 -4.79
CA GLN A 118 -33.14 -1.93 -3.46
C GLN A 118 -32.05 -2.08 -2.39
N ASP A 119 -31.17 -1.08 -2.28
CA ASP A 119 -29.94 -1.17 -1.47
C ASP A 119 -30.18 -1.40 0.02
N GLY A 120 -31.32 -0.96 0.56
CA GLY A 120 -31.76 -1.31 1.92
C GLY A 120 -31.90 -2.82 2.06
N ALA A 121 -32.86 -3.41 1.35
CA ALA A 121 -33.12 -4.84 1.39
C ALA A 121 -31.92 -5.70 0.94
N ALA A 122 -31.10 -5.20 0.01
CA ALA A 122 -29.86 -5.88 -0.38
C ALA A 122 -28.85 -5.94 0.78
N LEU A 123 -28.68 -4.84 1.51
CA LEU A 123 -27.83 -4.78 2.70
C LEU A 123 -28.27 -5.77 3.77
N ASP A 124 -29.58 -5.92 3.99
CA ASP A 124 -30.15 -6.92 4.91
C ASP A 124 -29.68 -8.33 4.55
N ARG A 125 -29.76 -8.67 3.26
CA ARG A 125 -29.43 -9.99 2.75
C ARG A 125 -27.94 -10.25 2.73
N TYR A 126 -27.11 -9.25 2.43
CA TYR A 126 -25.66 -9.36 2.60
C TYR A 126 -25.26 -9.49 4.07
N GLY A 127 -25.87 -8.74 4.98
CA GLY A 127 -25.66 -8.88 6.42
C GLY A 127 -26.00 -10.28 6.92
N ALA A 128 -27.15 -10.82 6.49
CA ALA A 128 -27.54 -12.20 6.79
C ALA A 128 -26.55 -13.21 6.21
N ALA A 129 -26.09 -13.03 4.97
CA ALA A 129 -25.08 -13.90 4.35
C ALA A 129 -23.75 -13.89 5.13
N VAL A 130 -23.25 -12.71 5.54
CA VAL A 130 -22.07 -12.57 6.41
C VAL A 130 -22.27 -13.30 7.73
N ALA A 131 -23.42 -13.10 8.40
CA ALA A 131 -23.69 -13.71 9.70
C ALA A 131 -23.77 -15.23 9.63
N TYR A 132 -24.44 -15.80 8.62
CA TYR A 132 -24.55 -17.25 8.46
C TYR A 132 -23.23 -17.88 7.98
N ALA A 133 -22.48 -17.23 7.09
CA ALA A 133 -21.14 -17.68 6.73
C ALA A 133 -20.20 -17.66 7.95
N TYR A 134 -20.25 -16.61 8.78
CA TYR A 134 -19.51 -16.51 10.03
C TYR A 134 -19.89 -17.64 11.01
N ARG A 135 -21.18 -17.95 11.16
CA ARG A 135 -21.63 -19.10 11.99
C ARG A 135 -21.12 -20.43 11.44
N TYR A 136 -21.22 -20.65 10.12
CA TYR A 136 -20.65 -21.85 9.50
C TYR A 136 -19.16 -21.99 9.83
N LEU A 137 -18.40 -20.89 9.79
CA LEU A 137 -16.96 -20.86 10.00
C LEU A 137 -16.53 -20.93 11.48
N PHE A 138 -17.34 -20.44 12.42
CA PHE A 138 -16.90 -20.22 13.82
C PHE A 138 -17.80 -20.76 14.92
N ASP A 139 -19.06 -21.12 14.66
CA ASP A 139 -19.94 -21.68 15.69
C ASP A 139 -19.40 -23.04 16.16
N GLU A 140 -19.23 -23.20 17.47
CA GLU A 140 -18.60 -24.37 18.08
C GLU A 140 -19.39 -25.66 17.82
N LYS A 141 -20.69 -25.55 17.56
CA LYS A 141 -21.58 -26.68 17.23
C LYS A 141 -21.09 -27.47 16.01
N PHE A 142 -20.40 -26.82 15.09
CA PHE A 142 -19.93 -27.45 13.86
C PHE A 142 -18.47 -27.91 13.93
N ASP A 143 -17.77 -27.72 15.03
CA ASP A 143 -16.31 -27.99 15.10
C ASP A 143 -15.92 -29.42 14.79
N ARG A 144 -16.79 -30.39 15.14
CA ARG A 144 -16.55 -31.81 14.88
C ARG A 144 -16.84 -32.25 13.45
N ILE A 145 -17.66 -31.49 12.71
CA ILE A 145 -18.11 -31.85 11.36
C ILE A 145 -17.54 -30.92 10.27
N ARG A 146 -17.18 -29.69 10.63
CA ARG A 146 -16.58 -28.70 9.75
C ARG A 146 -15.25 -29.23 9.24
N ASN A 147 -15.15 -29.38 7.93
CA ASN A 147 -13.99 -29.91 7.26
C ASN A 147 -13.36 -28.82 6.37
N PRO A 148 -12.18 -28.28 6.71
CA PRO A 148 -11.46 -27.32 5.87
C PRO A 148 -11.08 -27.84 4.48
N TYR A 149 -11.11 -29.16 4.25
CA TYR A 149 -10.87 -29.79 2.96
C TYR A 149 -12.14 -29.96 2.11
N ASP A 150 -13.34 -29.72 2.66
CA ASP A 150 -14.58 -29.68 1.88
C ASP A 150 -14.62 -28.37 1.07
N PRO A 151 -14.87 -28.40 -0.25
CA PRO A 151 -15.03 -27.19 -1.06
C PRO A 151 -16.02 -26.16 -0.49
N ASN A 152 -17.08 -26.61 0.22
CA ASN A 152 -18.01 -25.71 0.91
C ASN A 152 -17.34 -24.85 1.98
N PHE A 153 -16.25 -25.32 2.59
CA PHE A 153 -15.48 -24.49 3.50
C PHE A 153 -14.89 -23.28 2.80
N ARG A 154 -14.28 -23.48 1.61
CA ARG A 154 -13.77 -22.35 0.81
C ARG A 154 -14.92 -21.46 0.32
N THR A 155 -16.01 -22.04 -0.16
CA THR A 155 -17.20 -21.28 -0.58
C THR A 155 -17.78 -20.45 0.57
N ALA A 156 -17.79 -20.96 1.80
CA ALA A 156 -18.20 -20.18 2.97
C ALA A 156 -17.26 -19.00 3.25
N CYS A 157 -15.94 -19.16 3.06
CA CYS A 157 -15.00 -18.03 3.12
C CYS A 157 -15.29 -16.99 2.03
N ASP A 158 -15.51 -17.43 0.79
CA ASP A 158 -15.83 -16.55 -0.33
C ASP A 158 -17.18 -15.83 -0.11
N LEU A 159 -18.19 -16.53 0.39
CA LEU A 159 -19.49 -15.95 0.76
C LEU A 159 -19.34 -14.91 1.86
N TYR A 160 -18.52 -15.17 2.87
CA TYR A 160 -18.24 -14.19 3.93
C TYR A 160 -17.56 -12.94 3.35
N ASN A 161 -16.47 -13.09 2.59
CA ASN A 161 -15.70 -11.97 2.03
C ASN A 161 -16.55 -11.15 1.04
N GLU A 162 -17.21 -11.79 0.09
CA GLU A 162 -17.99 -11.11 -0.96
C GLU A 162 -19.27 -10.44 -0.43
N SER A 163 -19.93 -11.08 0.53
CA SER A 163 -21.10 -10.46 1.18
C SER A 163 -20.68 -9.27 2.03
N LEU A 164 -19.55 -9.37 2.74
CA LEU A 164 -19.01 -8.26 3.53
C LEU A 164 -18.63 -7.10 2.61
N GLU A 165 -17.90 -7.35 1.53
CA GLU A 165 -17.54 -6.32 0.56
C GLU A 165 -18.78 -5.65 -0.03
N SER A 166 -19.77 -6.43 -0.45
CA SER A 166 -21.02 -5.92 -1.02
C SER A 166 -21.79 -5.03 -0.02
N ALA A 167 -21.84 -5.43 1.25
CA ALA A 167 -22.41 -4.61 2.32
C ALA A 167 -21.62 -3.31 2.54
N LEU A 168 -20.28 -3.40 2.65
CA LEU A 168 -19.41 -2.24 2.85
C LEU A 168 -19.50 -1.23 1.70
N ARG A 169 -19.69 -1.69 0.47
CA ARG A 169 -19.90 -0.81 -0.70
C ARG A 169 -21.18 0.02 -0.56
N ILE A 170 -22.28 -0.57 -0.10
CA ILE A 170 -23.53 0.16 0.17
C ILE A 170 -23.32 1.17 1.32
N VAL A 171 -22.64 0.76 2.39
CA VAL A 171 -22.34 1.64 3.53
C VAL A 171 -21.44 2.81 3.11
N LYS A 172 -20.43 2.56 2.25
CA LYS A 172 -19.57 3.60 1.67
C LYS A 172 -20.36 4.58 0.80
N GLN A 173 -21.28 4.10 -0.04
CA GLN A 173 -22.15 4.97 -0.85
C GLN A 173 -23.03 5.90 -0.01
N ARG A 174 -23.37 5.48 1.22
CA ARG A 174 -24.10 6.30 2.21
C ARG A 174 -23.18 7.22 3.03
N ASN A 175 -21.88 7.25 2.73
CA ASN A 175 -20.85 7.99 3.47
C ASN A 175 -20.78 7.63 4.96
N GLN A 176 -20.95 6.33 5.28
CA GLN A 176 -20.99 5.78 6.64
C GLN A 176 -19.84 4.80 6.91
N LEU A 177 -18.79 4.81 6.09
CA LEU A 177 -17.62 3.92 6.26
C LEU A 177 -16.44 4.74 6.78
N HIS A 178 -16.54 5.22 8.02
CA HIS A 178 -15.53 6.06 8.67
C HIS A 178 -14.99 5.35 9.91
N PRO A 179 -13.67 5.24 10.10
CA PRO A 179 -13.14 4.64 11.33
C PRO A 179 -13.47 5.47 12.58
N GLY A 180 -13.68 4.80 13.71
CA GLY A 180 -13.98 5.45 14.99
C GLY A 180 -15.45 5.87 15.16
N THR A 181 -16.34 5.46 14.25
CA THR A 181 -17.77 5.73 14.32
C THR A 181 -18.56 4.48 14.69
N THR A 182 -19.73 4.70 15.27
CA THR A 182 -20.77 3.68 15.45
C THR A 182 -21.90 3.97 14.49
N HIS A 183 -22.24 3.01 13.64
CA HIS A 183 -23.35 3.12 12.71
C HIS A 183 -24.49 2.20 13.11
N ARG A 184 -25.70 2.76 13.14
CA ARG A 184 -26.93 1.98 13.19
C ARG A 184 -27.39 1.73 11.77
N VAL A 185 -27.24 0.49 11.33
CA VAL A 185 -27.75 0.02 10.05
C VAL A 185 -29.12 -0.59 10.30
N SER A 186 -30.15 0.22 10.08
CA SER A 186 -31.53 -0.27 10.05
C SER A 186 -31.79 -0.96 8.72
N THR A 187 -32.26 -2.19 8.83
CA THR A 187 -32.67 -3.05 7.73
C THR A 187 -34.21 -3.08 7.68
N ALA A 188 -34.82 -3.72 6.67
CA ALA A 188 -36.28 -3.84 6.61
C ALA A 188 -36.86 -4.69 7.77
N LYS A 189 -36.04 -5.56 8.40
CA LYS A 189 -36.47 -6.50 9.46
C LYS A 189 -35.68 -6.41 10.78
N GLN A 190 -34.47 -5.85 10.80
CA GLN A 190 -33.53 -5.90 11.93
C GLN A 190 -32.76 -4.58 12.13
N GLU A 191 -32.09 -4.43 13.27
CA GLU A 191 -31.17 -3.30 13.51
C GLU A 191 -29.77 -3.84 13.81
N TYR A 192 -28.76 -3.32 13.13
CA TYR A 192 -27.37 -3.65 13.38
C TYR A 192 -26.65 -2.44 13.94
N VAL A 193 -25.96 -2.62 15.06
CA VAL A 193 -25.04 -1.61 15.60
C VAL A 193 -23.64 -2.06 15.25
N VAL A 194 -22.97 -1.30 14.38
CA VAL A 194 -21.64 -1.62 13.87
C VAL A 194 -20.66 -0.58 14.36
N ASP A 195 -19.73 -1.00 15.22
CA ASP A 195 -18.57 -0.20 15.62
C ASP A 195 -17.43 -0.41 14.62
N ILE A 196 -16.85 0.67 14.09
CA ILE A 196 -15.72 0.59 13.15
C ILE A 196 -14.42 0.90 13.90
N VAL A 197 -13.58 -0.12 14.09
CA VAL A 197 -12.37 -0.05 14.92
C VAL A 197 -11.14 -0.36 14.09
N VAL A 198 -10.12 0.48 14.18
CA VAL A 198 -8.81 0.21 13.57
C VAL A 198 -7.94 -0.63 14.51
N ARG A 199 -7.38 -1.70 13.95
CA ARG A 199 -6.47 -2.65 14.58
C ARG A 199 -5.14 -2.62 13.83
N GLY A 200 -4.49 -1.45 13.82
CA GLY A 200 -3.28 -1.20 13.07
C GLY A 200 -2.32 -0.29 13.81
N ARG A 201 -1.17 -0.02 13.17
CA ARG A 201 -0.16 0.90 13.68
C ARG A 201 -0.55 2.37 13.51
N TRP A 202 -1.47 2.66 12.59
CA TRP A 202 -2.06 3.98 12.39
C TRP A 202 -3.36 4.13 13.18
N SER A 203 -3.66 5.35 13.62
CA SER A 203 -4.94 5.63 14.30
C SER A 203 -6.09 5.78 13.29
N GLY A 204 -7.33 5.53 13.74
CA GLY A 204 -8.52 5.69 12.89
C GLY A 204 -8.73 7.12 12.39
N GLU A 205 -8.31 8.12 13.17
CA GLU A 205 -8.39 9.55 12.81
C GLU A 205 -7.41 9.96 11.70
N GLU A 206 -6.46 9.10 11.38
CA GLU A 206 -5.50 9.32 10.30
C GLU A 206 -5.99 8.81 8.95
N ILE A 207 -7.09 8.07 8.91
CA ILE A 207 -7.66 7.55 7.68
C ILE A 207 -8.72 8.51 7.18
N GLU A 208 -8.50 9.05 5.97
CA GLU A 208 -9.44 9.96 5.31
C GLU A 208 -10.57 9.17 4.65
N ARG A 209 -10.22 8.10 3.93
CA ARG A 209 -11.19 7.26 3.21
C ARG A 209 -10.65 5.86 2.95
N LEU A 210 -11.57 4.98 2.57
CA LEU A 210 -11.30 3.58 2.24
C LEU A 210 -11.71 3.27 0.80
N GLU A 211 -10.80 2.68 0.03
CA GLU A 211 -11.06 2.13 -1.30
C GLU A 211 -10.99 0.61 -1.28
N PHE A 212 -11.64 -0.05 -2.23
CA PHE A 212 -11.61 -1.51 -2.35
C PHE A 212 -10.49 -1.93 -3.28
N VAL A 213 -9.66 -2.87 -2.86
CA VAL A 213 -8.59 -3.42 -3.72
C VAL A 213 -9.16 -4.02 -5.00
N SER A 214 -10.34 -4.65 -4.90
CA SER A 214 -11.04 -5.27 -6.02
C SER A 214 -11.51 -4.30 -7.11
N ASP A 215 -11.49 -2.97 -6.86
CA ASP A 215 -11.78 -1.94 -7.87
C ASP A 215 -10.60 -1.70 -8.83
N PHE A 216 -9.41 -2.25 -8.58
CA PHE A 216 -8.19 -1.94 -9.32
C PHE A 216 -7.52 -3.16 -9.93
N ASP A 217 -7.09 -3.03 -11.19
CA ASP A 217 -6.11 -3.91 -11.81
C ASP A 217 -4.71 -3.30 -11.70
N LEU A 218 -3.70 -4.16 -11.52
CA LEU A 218 -2.30 -3.77 -11.55
C LEU A 218 -1.85 -3.70 -13.01
N GLU A 219 -1.15 -2.63 -13.35
CA GLU A 219 -0.53 -2.40 -14.65
C GLU A 219 1.00 -2.56 -14.53
N ASP A 220 1.74 -2.06 -15.52
CA ASP A 220 3.19 -2.10 -15.55
C ASP A 220 3.83 -1.32 -14.38
N GLY A 221 4.96 -1.81 -13.87
CA GLY A 221 5.80 -1.13 -12.87
C GLY A 221 5.92 -1.85 -11.52
N LEU A 222 5.04 -2.81 -11.21
CA LEU A 222 5.19 -3.76 -10.10
C LEU A 222 4.91 -5.17 -10.61
N SER A 223 5.96 -5.92 -10.96
CA SER A 223 5.80 -7.21 -11.66
C SER A 223 5.10 -8.29 -10.81
N ASN A 224 5.23 -8.23 -9.49
CA ASN A 224 4.70 -9.24 -8.57
C ASN A 224 3.53 -8.69 -7.75
N ARG A 225 2.43 -9.42 -7.72
CA ARG A 225 1.31 -9.18 -6.81
C ARG A 225 1.43 -10.03 -5.55
N HIS A 226 1.50 -9.37 -4.41
CA HIS A 226 1.56 -10.01 -3.09
C HIS A 226 0.18 -10.01 -2.44
N HIS A 227 -0.60 -11.03 -2.78
CA HIS A 227 -1.90 -11.36 -2.19
C HIS A 227 -1.80 -12.64 -1.36
N THR A 228 -2.50 -12.69 -0.23
CA THR A 228 -2.64 -13.89 0.58
C THR A 228 -4.12 -14.17 0.81
N TYR A 229 -4.55 -15.41 0.54
CA TYR A 229 -5.92 -15.87 0.79
C TYR A 229 -6.21 -15.97 2.30
N GLY A 230 -7.41 -15.54 2.70
CA GLY A 230 -7.86 -15.62 4.08
C GLY A 230 -9.31 -15.16 4.23
N LEU A 231 -9.65 -14.60 5.40
CA LEU A 231 -10.94 -13.99 5.66
C LEU A 231 -10.84 -12.46 5.81
N GLY A 232 -11.88 -11.77 5.37
CA GLY A 232 -11.98 -10.32 5.34
C GLY A 232 -11.83 -9.74 3.94
N VAL A 233 -12.04 -8.43 3.85
CA VAL A 233 -12.03 -7.67 2.60
C VAL A 233 -10.76 -6.83 2.53
N PRO A 234 -9.84 -7.06 1.57
CA PRO A 234 -8.71 -6.18 1.33
C PRO A 234 -9.16 -4.79 0.88
N LEU A 235 -8.69 -3.77 1.59
CA LEU A 235 -8.96 -2.36 1.38
C LEU A 235 -7.66 -1.57 1.21
N ILE A 236 -7.80 -0.38 0.64
CA ILE A 236 -6.79 0.66 0.57
C ILE A 236 -7.23 1.76 1.55
N ALA A 237 -6.46 2.00 2.61
CA ALA A 237 -6.68 3.12 3.50
C ALA A 237 -5.90 4.33 2.97
N VAL A 238 -6.58 5.40 2.58
CA VAL A 238 -5.91 6.65 2.20
C VAL A 238 -5.77 7.51 3.44
N ARG A 239 -4.52 7.86 3.75
CA ARG A 239 -4.19 8.65 4.93
C ARG A 239 -4.54 10.12 4.70
N LYS A 240 -5.13 10.74 5.73
CA LYS A 240 -5.43 12.18 5.78
C LYS A 240 -4.14 12.97 5.71
N GLN A 241 -4.09 13.96 4.84
CA GLN A 241 -3.00 14.93 4.83
C GLN A 241 -3.08 15.78 6.11
N ARG A 242 -2.01 15.73 6.92
CA ARG A 242 -1.86 16.56 8.12
C ARG A 242 -0.88 17.69 7.84
N GLU A 243 -1.00 18.74 8.64
CA GLU A 243 -0.02 19.82 8.63
C GLU A 243 1.30 19.29 9.18
N VAL A 244 2.39 19.50 8.44
CA VAL A 244 3.72 19.07 8.84
C VAL A 244 4.20 20.03 9.93
N VAL A 245 4.33 19.51 11.15
CA VAL A 245 4.96 20.22 12.27
C VAL A 245 6.40 19.75 12.37
N GLU A 246 7.34 20.67 12.17
CA GLU A 246 8.78 20.40 12.28
C GLU A 246 9.12 19.80 13.64
N GLY A 247 9.97 18.78 13.64
CA GLY A 247 10.36 18.08 14.86
C GLY A 247 9.37 17.00 15.30
N THR A 248 8.43 16.62 14.43
CA THR A 248 7.52 15.49 14.65
C THR A 248 7.72 14.43 13.57
N PRO A 249 7.42 13.15 13.83
CA PRO A 249 7.53 12.10 12.81
C PRO A 249 6.72 12.35 11.53
N GLU A 250 5.74 13.27 11.57
CA GLU A 250 4.89 13.63 10.43
C GLU A 250 5.68 14.14 9.22
N GLU A 251 6.82 14.82 9.46
CA GLU A 251 7.65 15.38 8.40
C GLU A 251 8.27 14.33 7.46
N PHE A 252 8.35 13.08 7.91
CA PHE A 252 8.90 11.97 7.14
C PHE A 252 7.83 11.19 6.35
N TYR A 253 6.54 11.53 6.46
CA TYR A 253 5.49 10.83 5.73
C TYR A 253 5.09 11.61 4.47
N PRO A 254 5.05 10.97 3.29
CA PRO A 254 4.59 11.63 2.09
C PRO A 254 3.09 11.95 2.18
N PRO A 255 2.63 13.03 1.50
CA PRO A 255 1.21 13.33 1.42
C PRO A 255 0.46 12.21 0.70
N ALA A 256 -0.82 12.03 1.06
CA ALA A 256 -1.73 11.06 0.44
C ALA A 256 -1.20 9.61 0.40
N LEU A 257 -0.42 9.22 1.41
CA LEU A 257 0.03 7.84 1.62
C LEU A 257 -1.17 6.89 1.64
N SER A 258 -1.11 5.80 0.89
CA SER A 258 -2.07 4.72 0.97
C SER A 258 -1.48 3.50 1.67
N LEU A 259 -2.33 2.79 2.39
CA LEU A 259 -1.94 1.72 3.30
C LEU A 259 -2.78 0.47 3.04
N PRO A 260 -2.18 -0.73 3.10
CA PRO A 260 -2.94 -1.95 3.03
C PRO A 260 -3.78 -2.11 4.30
N MET A 261 -5.01 -2.58 4.15
CA MET A 261 -5.89 -2.88 5.29
C MET A 261 -6.81 -4.05 4.97
N THR A 262 -7.21 -4.82 5.98
CA THR A 262 -8.21 -5.87 5.82
C THR A 262 -9.39 -5.60 6.75
N ALA A 263 -10.59 -5.48 6.19
CA ALA A 263 -11.81 -5.34 6.97
C ALA A 263 -12.36 -6.73 7.35
N PHE A 264 -12.58 -6.95 8.64
CA PHE A 264 -13.13 -8.18 9.19
C PHE A 264 -14.35 -7.85 10.06
N MET A 265 -15.50 -8.43 9.74
CA MET A 265 -16.71 -8.28 10.53
C MET A 265 -16.81 -9.36 11.60
N ARG A 266 -16.77 -8.95 12.87
CA ARG A 266 -17.02 -9.81 14.02
C ARG A 266 -18.48 -9.68 14.46
N VAL A 267 -19.20 -10.79 14.42
CA VAL A 267 -20.57 -10.86 14.95
C VAL A 267 -20.48 -11.18 16.45
N LEU A 268 -21.02 -10.30 17.29
CA LEU A 268 -21.04 -10.52 18.74
C LEU A 268 -22.27 -11.34 19.12
N PRO A 269 -22.17 -12.23 20.14
CA PRO A 269 -23.32 -12.93 20.67
C PRO A 269 -24.33 -11.91 21.24
N ALA A 270 -25.62 -12.25 21.14
CA ALA A 270 -26.68 -11.44 21.72
C ALA A 270 -26.44 -11.24 23.23
N PRO A 271 -26.66 -10.03 23.78
CA PRO A 271 -26.54 -9.79 25.21
C PRO A 271 -27.49 -10.73 25.98
N PRO A 272 -27.05 -11.31 27.12
CA PRO A 272 -27.93 -12.12 27.94
C PRO A 272 -29.13 -11.29 28.42
N GLY A 273 -30.36 -11.75 28.13
CA GLY A 273 -31.60 -11.11 28.57
C GLY A 273 -32.39 -10.32 27.52
N GLN A 274 -32.05 -10.42 26.22
CA GLN A 274 -32.85 -9.82 25.15
C GLN A 274 -34.25 -10.47 25.12
N LYS A 275 -35.30 -9.65 25.25
CA LYS A 275 -36.70 -10.13 25.27
C LYS A 275 -37.12 -10.62 23.88
N PRO A 276 -37.94 -11.69 23.78
CA PRO A 276 -38.39 -12.25 22.50
C PRO A 276 -39.11 -11.24 21.57
N ASP A 277 -39.80 -10.25 22.15
CA ASP A 277 -40.63 -9.27 21.41
C ASP A 277 -39.93 -7.93 21.09
N ALA A 278 -38.64 -7.78 21.45
CA ALA A 278 -37.89 -6.58 21.07
C ALA A 278 -37.31 -6.74 19.65
N PRO A 279 -37.19 -5.66 18.85
CA PRO A 279 -36.49 -5.73 17.57
C PRO A 279 -35.09 -6.32 17.81
N CYS A 280 -34.73 -7.34 17.02
CA CYS A 280 -33.46 -8.04 17.18
C CYS A 280 -32.33 -7.07 16.80
N VAL A 281 -31.64 -6.55 17.82
CA VAL A 281 -30.47 -5.70 17.66
C VAL A 281 -29.23 -6.59 17.66
N HIS A 282 -28.52 -6.65 16.55
CA HIS A 282 -27.26 -7.37 16.42
C HIS A 282 -26.10 -6.40 16.64
N ALA A 283 -25.27 -6.67 17.64
CA ALA A 283 -24.02 -5.93 17.87
C ALA A 283 -22.91 -6.56 17.03
N CYS A 284 -22.24 -5.76 16.21
CA CYS A 284 -21.16 -6.18 15.36
C CYS A 284 -19.99 -5.20 15.48
N VAL A 285 -18.77 -5.71 15.26
CA VAL A 285 -17.56 -4.87 15.19
C VAL A 285 -16.91 -5.09 13.85
N LEU A 286 -16.76 -4.02 13.07
CA LEU A 286 -15.95 -4.00 11.87
C LEU A 286 -14.51 -3.64 12.25
N GLU A 287 -13.64 -4.64 12.28
CA GLU A 287 -12.24 -4.50 12.63
C GLU A 287 -11.41 -4.28 11.35
N LEU A 288 -10.65 -3.18 11.30
CA LEU A 288 -9.81 -2.81 10.18
C LEU A 288 -8.34 -3.09 10.55
N TYR A 289 -7.80 -4.21 10.07
CA TYR A 289 -6.47 -4.70 10.44
C TYR A 289 -5.37 -4.22 9.48
N ASP A 290 -4.22 -3.78 10.02
CA ASP A 290 -2.98 -3.59 9.23
C ASP A 290 -2.34 -4.98 8.96
N PRO A 291 -2.31 -5.47 7.70
CA PRO A 291 -1.80 -6.80 7.37
C PRO A 291 -0.27 -6.92 7.47
N LEU A 292 0.45 -5.79 7.58
CA LEU A 292 1.88 -5.78 7.83
C LEU A 292 2.19 -6.09 9.30
N ALA A 293 1.25 -5.81 10.21
CA ALA A 293 1.36 -6.12 11.64
C ALA A 293 0.60 -7.41 12.03
N ASN A 294 -0.59 -7.61 11.46
CA ASN A 294 -1.49 -8.70 11.82
C ASN A 294 -1.79 -9.56 10.58
N ARG A 295 -1.14 -10.73 10.48
CA ARG A 295 -1.44 -11.70 9.41
C ARG A 295 -2.58 -12.64 9.75
N ASN A 296 -2.71 -12.93 11.04
CA ASN A 296 -3.70 -13.83 11.58
C ASN A 296 -4.40 -13.17 12.75
N ILE A 297 -5.65 -13.52 12.96
CA ILE A 297 -6.45 -13.07 14.10
C ILE A 297 -7.02 -14.27 14.84
N GLU A 298 -7.31 -14.10 16.12
CA GLU A 298 -8.00 -15.12 16.90
C GLU A 298 -9.52 -14.92 16.83
N VAL A 299 -10.23 -15.97 16.43
CA VAL A 299 -11.69 -15.99 16.34
C VAL A 299 -12.18 -17.34 16.86
N ALA A 300 -13.00 -17.33 17.90
CA ALA A 300 -13.54 -18.55 18.52
C ALA A 300 -12.44 -19.61 18.82
N ASN A 301 -11.35 -19.18 19.47
CA ASN A 301 -10.16 -20.00 19.80
C ASN A 301 -9.46 -20.63 18.57
N ARG A 302 -9.61 -20.03 17.38
CA ARG A 302 -8.94 -20.45 16.15
C ARG A 302 -8.08 -19.33 15.59
N LEU A 303 -6.92 -19.71 15.08
CA LEU A 303 -6.07 -18.81 14.31
C LEU A 303 -6.59 -18.72 12.88
N VAL A 304 -7.02 -17.53 12.48
CA VAL A 304 -7.63 -17.27 11.18
C VAL A 304 -6.71 -16.38 10.36
N PRO A 305 -6.26 -16.81 9.17
CA PRO A 305 -5.50 -15.93 8.27
C PRO A 305 -6.42 -14.84 7.72
N LEU A 306 -5.94 -13.60 7.73
CA LEU A 306 -6.62 -12.49 7.06
C LEU A 306 -6.37 -12.55 5.56
N GLU A 307 -7.38 -12.21 4.76
CA GLU A 307 -7.16 -11.97 3.34
C GLU A 307 -6.45 -10.62 3.15
N THR A 308 -5.37 -10.59 2.38
CA THR A 308 -4.51 -9.38 2.29
C THR A 308 -4.06 -9.11 0.86
N ASP A 309 -3.88 -7.84 0.53
CA ASP A 309 -3.21 -7.39 -0.69
C ASP A 309 -2.25 -6.25 -0.33
N LEU A 310 -0.95 -6.50 -0.47
CA LEU A 310 0.08 -5.51 -0.14
C LEU A 310 0.46 -4.64 -1.35
N THR A 311 0.27 -5.15 -2.56
CA THR A 311 0.75 -4.52 -3.80
C THR A 311 -0.19 -3.43 -4.30
N THR A 312 -1.49 -3.69 -4.31
CA THR A 312 -2.49 -2.76 -4.87
C THR A 312 -2.53 -1.42 -4.11
N PRO A 313 -2.48 -1.38 -2.77
CA PRO A 313 -2.35 -0.12 -2.04
C PRO A 313 -1.10 0.66 -2.45
N LEU A 314 0.07 0.01 -2.54
CA LEU A 314 1.31 0.67 -2.98
C LEU A 314 1.18 1.21 -4.41
N ALA A 315 0.62 0.42 -5.32
CA ALA A 315 0.38 0.83 -6.70
C ALA A 315 -0.55 2.05 -6.76
N TYR A 316 -1.62 2.06 -5.95
CA TYR A 316 -2.53 3.21 -5.81
C TYR A 316 -1.83 4.48 -5.32
N PHE A 317 -0.88 4.36 -4.39
CA PHE A 317 -0.06 5.50 -3.97
C PHE A 317 0.82 6.04 -5.09
N LEU A 318 1.46 5.15 -5.85
CA LEU A 318 2.39 5.52 -6.93
C LEU A 318 1.70 6.11 -8.16
N ASP A 319 0.40 5.84 -8.34
CA ASP A 319 -0.43 6.41 -9.41
C ASP A 319 -1.10 7.74 -9.02
N ASN A 320 -0.92 8.20 -7.78
CA ASN A 320 -1.46 9.48 -7.33
C ASN A 320 -0.80 10.64 -8.10
N PRO A 321 -1.57 11.57 -8.71
CA PRO A 321 -1.03 12.72 -9.44
C PRO A 321 -0.04 13.57 -8.62
N GLN A 322 -0.26 13.71 -7.31
CA GLN A 322 0.68 14.42 -6.42
C GLN A 322 2.05 13.75 -6.35
N PHE A 323 2.11 12.46 -6.65
CA PHE A 323 3.34 11.67 -6.76
C PHE A 323 3.84 11.58 -8.21
N GLU A 324 2.98 11.76 -9.22
CA GLU A 324 3.40 11.90 -10.63
C GLU A 324 4.20 13.17 -10.88
N ASP A 325 3.82 14.29 -10.27
CA ASP A 325 4.64 15.50 -10.24
C ASP A 325 6.03 15.20 -9.65
N ARG A 326 6.11 14.21 -8.74
CA ARG A 326 7.36 13.71 -8.18
C ARG A 326 8.16 12.78 -9.11
N LYS A 327 7.51 12.07 -10.03
CA LYS A 327 8.21 11.30 -11.09
C LYS A 327 8.94 12.25 -12.04
N ASN A 328 8.32 13.39 -12.35
CA ASN A 328 8.91 14.45 -13.18
C ASN A 328 10.10 15.15 -12.48
N ILE A 329 10.29 14.99 -11.16
CA ILE A 329 11.46 15.51 -10.42
C ILE A 329 12.76 14.88 -10.90
N ALA A 330 12.79 13.62 -11.33
CA ALA A 330 14.03 13.02 -11.80
C ALA A 330 14.65 13.86 -12.94
N THR A 331 13.80 14.38 -13.83
CA THR A 331 14.19 15.28 -14.93
C THR A 331 14.28 16.74 -14.47
N ALA A 332 13.36 17.22 -13.63
CA ALA A 332 13.39 18.60 -13.15
C ALA A 332 14.59 18.88 -12.22
N GLY A 333 14.84 18.02 -11.23
CA GLY A 333 15.99 18.09 -10.31
C GLY A 333 17.35 17.75 -10.92
N LEU A 334 17.39 17.29 -12.18
CA LEU A 334 18.60 17.24 -12.99
C LEU A 334 18.88 18.60 -13.67
N LEU A 335 17.84 19.32 -14.08
CA LEU A 335 17.94 20.60 -14.81
C LEU A 335 17.98 21.82 -13.89
N ASP A 336 17.28 21.76 -12.76
CA ASP A 336 17.19 22.81 -11.74
C ASP A 336 17.12 22.17 -10.34
N ALA A 337 18.22 22.26 -9.60
CA ALA A 337 18.32 21.73 -8.25
C ALA A 337 17.37 22.45 -7.25
N ASN A 338 17.02 23.72 -7.50
CA ASN A 338 16.17 24.52 -6.62
C ASN A 338 14.71 24.08 -6.66
N ALA A 339 14.23 23.58 -7.81
CA ALA A 339 12.89 23.06 -7.98
C ALA A 339 12.62 21.79 -7.13
N ALA A 340 13.68 21.08 -6.72
CA ALA A 340 13.60 19.87 -5.90
C ALA A 340 13.85 20.13 -4.40
N GLU A 341 14.19 21.36 -3.99
CA GLU A 341 14.54 21.65 -2.58
C GLU A 341 13.36 21.58 -1.61
N SER A 342 12.14 21.83 -2.06
CA SER A 342 10.94 21.80 -1.22
C SER A 342 10.47 20.38 -0.87
N ILE A 343 11.09 19.35 -1.45
CA ILE A 343 10.65 17.95 -1.37
C ILE A 343 11.82 16.95 -1.23
N LYS A 344 13.06 17.43 -1.04
CA LYS A 344 14.21 16.58 -0.70
C LYS A 344 14.12 16.09 0.74
N GLY A 345 14.76 14.97 1.03
CA GLY A 345 14.86 14.43 2.38
C GLY A 345 14.50 12.94 2.48
N LEU A 346 14.20 12.53 3.70
CA LEU A 346 13.95 11.15 4.09
C LEU A 346 12.45 10.87 4.19
N PHE A 347 12.00 9.78 3.59
CA PHE A 347 10.59 9.39 3.58
C PHE A 347 10.36 7.97 4.09
N MET A 348 9.28 7.79 4.84
CA MET A 348 8.77 6.51 5.33
C MET A 348 7.40 6.22 4.73
N LEU A 349 7.17 4.99 4.27
CA LEU A 349 5.87 4.53 3.75
C LEU A 349 5.05 3.74 4.77
N GLU A 350 5.57 3.61 5.99
CA GLU A 350 4.98 2.91 7.12
C GLU A 350 5.26 3.70 8.40
N PRO A 351 4.44 3.57 9.46
CA PRO A 351 4.71 4.18 10.76
C PRO A 351 6.09 3.80 11.25
N TYR A 352 6.85 4.77 11.74
CA TYR A 352 8.11 4.51 12.41
C TYR A 352 7.95 3.45 13.51
N ASP A 353 8.77 2.40 13.46
CA ASP A 353 8.80 1.34 14.46
C ASP A 353 10.18 1.31 15.13
N PRO A 354 10.30 1.68 16.42
CA PRO A 354 11.59 1.74 17.11
C PRO A 354 12.26 0.36 17.26
N ASN A 355 11.54 -0.73 17.01
CA ASN A 355 12.10 -2.08 17.11
C ASN A 355 12.67 -2.60 15.79
N LYS A 356 12.45 -1.89 14.66
CA LYS A 356 12.90 -2.32 13.34
C LYS A 356 14.17 -1.60 12.91
N LEU A 357 15.05 -2.35 12.27
CA LEU A 357 16.30 -1.83 11.73
C LEU A 357 16.02 -1.01 10.46
N PRO A 358 16.41 0.27 10.40
CA PRO A 358 16.18 1.07 9.19
C PRO A 358 17.05 0.59 8.02
N VAL A 359 16.43 0.49 6.86
CA VAL A 359 17.10 0.27 5.57
C VAL A 359 16.80 1.47 4.68
N VAL A 360 17.78 2.35 4.50
CA VAL A 360 17.63 3.57 3.71
C VAL A 360 18.03 3.31 2.27
N MET A 361 17.07 3.41 1.37
CA MET A 361 17.21 3.23 -0.07
C MET A 361 17.59 4.56 -0.71
N VAL A 362 18.78 4.62 -1.33
CA VAL A 362 19.38 5.83 -1.91
C VAL A 362 19.49 5.68 -3.42
N HIS A 363 18.69 6.46 -4.17
CA HIS A 363 18.63 6.38 -5.63
C HIS A 363 19.88 6.97 -6.32
N GLY A 364 20.00 6.76 -7.64
CA GLY A 364 21.13 7.21 -8.44
C GLY A 364 20.90 8.53 -9.19
N LEU A 365 21.77 8.80 -10.17
CA LEU A 365 21.64 9.94 -11.09
C LEU A 365 20.39 9.83 -11.97
N TRP A 366 19.68 10.93 -12.19
CA TRP A 366 18.47 11.02 -13.01
C TRP A 366 17.39 10.00 -12.60
N SER A 367 17.25 9.79 -11.29
CA SER A 367 16.37 8.79 -10.68
C SER A 367 15.66 9.39 -9.47
N SER A 368 14.77 8.62 -8.85
CA SER A 368 13.99 8.99 -7.67
C SER A 368 13.74 7.74 -6.80
N PRO A 369 13.15 7.88 -5.60
CA PRO A 369 12.73 6.75 -4.78
C PRO A 369 11.88 5.69 -5.51
N VAL A 370 11.17 6.08 -6.57
CA VAL A 370 10.31 5.17 -7.36
C VAL A 370 11.09 3.96 -7.90
N THR A 371 12.38 4.12 -8.23
CA THR A 371 13.23 3.03 -8.72
C THR A 371 13.33 1.86 -7.73
N TRP A 372 13.09 2.10 -6.44
CA TRP A 372 13.11 1.06 -5.41
C TRP A 372 11.76 0.38 -5.17
N MET A 373 10.66 0.88 -5.74
CA MET A 373 9.31 0.44 -5.33
C MET A 373 9.01 -1.01 -5.66
N GLU A 374 9.53 -1.52 -6.77
CA GLU A 374 9.40 -2.94 -7.13
C GLU A 374 10.14 -3.83 -6.14
N MET A 375 11.39 -3.51 -5.83
CA MET A 375 12.17 -4.22 -4.82
C MET A 375 11.52 -4.10 -3.43
N PHE A 376 11.01 -2.93 -3.06
CA PHE A 376 10.31 -2.71 -1.80
C PHE A 376 9.03 -3.55 -1.71
N ASN A 377 8.23 -3.59 -2.77
CA ASN A 377 7.03 -4.41 -2.86
C ASN A 377 7.34 -5.89 -2.56
N ASP A 378 8.42 -6.42 -3.16
CA ASP A 378 8.87 -7.78 -2.94
C ASP A 378 9.44 -8.00 -1.54
N LEU A 379 10.38 -7.16 -1.09
CA LEU A 379 11.03 -7.31 0.22
C LEU A 379 10.03 -7.21 1.37
N ARG A 380 9.05 -6.31 1.27
CA ARG A 380 7.99 -6.14 2.27
C ARG A 380 7.02 -7.33 2.30
N SER A 381 6.94 -8.12 1.23
CA SER A 381 6.07 -9.31 1.20
C SER A 381 6.59 -10.41 2.13
N PHE A 382 7.91 -10.53 2.30
CA PHE A 382 8.54 -11.55 3.13
C PHE A 382 8.41 -11.21 4.63
N PRO A 383 7.71 -12.05 5.43
CA PRO A 383 7.54 -11.82 6.86
C PRO A 383 8.88 -11.69 7.61
N GLU A 384 9.86 -12.53 7.28
CA GLU A 384 11.17 -12.56 7.93
C GLU A 384 11.96 -11.26 7.74
N ILE A 385 11.68 -10.55 6.65
CA ILE A 385 12.27 -9.24 6.34
C ILE A 385 11.46 -8.14 7.01
N ARG A 386 10.15 -8.05 6.74
CA ARG A 386 9.32 -6.93 7.21
C ARG A 386 9.15 -6.88 8.73
N GLU A 387 9.32 -8.00 9.44
CA GLU A 387 9.29 -8.04 10.91
C GLU A 387 10.56 -7.42 11.53
N ARG A 388 11.68 -7.40 10.80
CA ARG A 388 12.98 -6.95 11.32
C ARG A 388 13.45 -5.61 10.74
N TYR A 389 13.05 -5.31 9.52
CA TYR A 389 13.54 -4.16 8.76
C TYR A 389 12.41 -3.21 8.43
N GLN A 390 12.71 -1.91 8.48
CA GLN A 390 11.83 -0.86 7.99
C GLN A 390 12.52 -0.11 6.85
N PHE A 391 11.87 -0.04 5.70
CA PHE A 391 12.42 0.61 4.51
C PHE A 391 12.11 2.10 4.49
N TRP A 392 13.16 2.90 4.36
CA TRP A 392 13.10 4.35 4.22
C TRP A 392 13.67 4.74 2.85
N PHE A 393 13.27 5.89 2.33
CA PHE A 393 13.67 6.33 1.00
C PHE A 393 14.25 7.73 1.06
N TYR A 394 15.44 7.90 0.50
CA TYR A 394 16.09 9.20 0.45
C TYR A 394 15.96 9.81 -0.95
N LEU A 395 15.40 11.03 -1.02
CA LEU A 395 15.28 11.82 -2.25
C LEU A 395 16.22 13.01 -2.17
N TYR A 396 17.08 13.15 -3.17
CA TYR A 396 17.98 14.29 -3.31
C TYR A 396 18.08 14.74 -4.76
N PRO A 397 18.36 16.03 -5.02
CA PRO A 397 18.54 16.53 -6.39
C PRO A 397 19.78 15.90 -7.01
N SER A 398 19.56 15.03 -7.99
CA SER A 398 20.65 14.26 -8.58
C SER A 398 21.54 15.06 -9.55
N GLY A 399 21.11 16.27 -9.96
CA GLY A 399 21.92 17.17 -10.79
C GLY A 399 23.06 17.88 -10.06
N GLN A 400 23.05 17.92 -8.73
CA GLN A 400 24.10 18.55 -7.94
C GLN A 400 25.28 17.59 -7.67
N PRO A 401 26.48 18.10 -7.32
CA PRO A 401 27.60 17.25 -6.98
C PRO A 401 27.28 16.31 -5.81
N PHE A 402 27.62 15.02 -5.95
CA PHE A 402 27.20 13.99 -4.98
C PHE A 402 27.71 14.24 -3.55
N TRP A 403 28.83 14.95 -3.37
CA TRP A 403 29.34 15.31 -2.03
C TRP A 403 28.48 16.37 -1.33
N VAL A 404 27.82 17.25 -2.09
CA VAL A 404 26.82 18.18 -1.55
C VAL A 404 25.60 17.38 -1.07
N SER A 405 25.10 16.45 -1.90
CA SER A 405 24.01 15.55 -1.51
C SER A 405 24.37 14.69 -0.31
N ALA A 406 25.62 14.21 -0.22
CA ALA A 406 26.09 13.46 0.93
C ALA A 406 26.13 14.31 2.22
N THR A 407 26.47 15.59 2.11
CA THR A 407 26.47 16.53 3.23
C THR A 407 25.05 16.80 3.72
N GLN A 408 24.12 17.02 2.79
CA GLN A 408 22.69 17.15 3.10
C GLN A 408 22.15 15.87 3.76
N MET A 409 22.46 14.70 3.20
CA MET A 409 22.04 13.42 3.78
C MET A 409 22.56 13.21 5.21
N ARG A 410 23.81 13.62 5.50
CA ARG A 410 24.34 13.56 6.88
C ARG A 410 23.49 14.39 7.84
N ALA A 411 23.13 15.61 7.44
CA ALA A 411 22.28 16.49 8.23
C ALA A 411 20.86 15.92 8.39
N ASP A 412 20.26 15.42 7.30
CA ASP A 412 18.91 14.84 7.31
C ASP A 412 18.83 13.59 8.21
N LEU A 413 19.85 12.73 8.19
CA LEU A 413 19.92 11.56 9.07
C LEU A 413 20.12 11.95 10.54
N ALA A 414 20.93 12.97 10.81
CA ALA A 414 21.11 13.48 12.18
C ALA A 414 19.81 14.10 12.71
N HIS A 415 19.12 14.87 11.87
CA HIS A 415 17.80 15.44 12.17
C HIS A 415 16.76 14.35 12.42
N ALA A 416 16.68 13.34 11.54
CA ALA A 416 15.80 12.18 11.74
C ALA A 416 16.05 11.48 13.08
N ARG A 417 17.32 11.32 13.50
CA ARG A 417 17.64 10.78 14.83
C ARG A 417 17.15 11.70 15.95
N GLN A 418 17.34 13.01 15.84
CA GLN A 418 16.87 13.98 16.83
C GLN A 418 15.35 13.98 16.98
N VAL A 419 14.61 13.81 15.88
CA VAL A 419 13.14 13.80 15.89
C VAL A 419 12.59 12.47 16.40
N LEU A 420 13.14 11.35 15.95
CA LEU A 420 12.60 10.01 16.23
C LEU A 420 13.12 9.41 17.54
N ASP A 421 14.32 9.77 17.97
CA ASP A 421 14.96 9.24 19.19
C ASP A 421 15.95 10.25 19.80
N PRO A 422 15.47 11.40 20.31
CA PRO A 422 16.33 12.47 20.84
C PRO A 422 17.17 12.03 22.05
N GLN A 423 16.74 11.02 22.80
CA GLN A 423 17.47 10.49 23.95
C GLN A 423 18.41 9.32 23.60
N HIS A 424 18.51 8.94 22.32
CA HIS A 424 19.33 7.83 21.84
C HIS A 424 19.04 6.50 22.58
N GLN A 425 17.77 6.20 22.84
CA GLN A 425 17.33 5.02 23.57
C GLN A 425 16.98 3.86 22.64
N THR A 426 16.90 4.08 21.33
CA THR A 426 16.50 3.11 20.33
C THR A 426 17.73 2.48 19.67
N PRO A 427 18.13 1.24 20.04
CA PRO A 427 19.34 0.62 19.50
C PRO A 427 19.20 0.21 18.03
N ALA A 428 17.97 0.00 17.56
CA ALA A 428 17.69 -0.41 16.18
C ALA A 428 18.13 0.65 15.16
N LEU A 429 17.95 1.94 15.50
CA LEU A 429 18.42 3.07 14.69
C LEU A 429 19.94 3.11 14.58
N ASP A 430 20.68 2.58 15.56
CA ASP A 430 22.15 2.48 15.52
C ASP A 430 22.66 1.26 14.74
N GLN A 431 21.75 0.54 14.06
CA GLN A 431 22.04 -0.59 13.19
C GLN A 431 21.56 -0.33 11.74
N MET A 432 21.50 0.94 11.34
CA MET A 432 21.01 1.35 10.03
C MET A 432 21.83 0.74 8.90
N THR A 433 21.14 0.31 7.84
CA THR A 433 21.76 -0.12 6.57
C THR A 433 21.42 0.86 5.47
N LEU A 434 22.41 1.32 4.72
CA LEU A 434 22.20 2.08 3.49
C LEU A 434 22.29 1.16 2.27
N VAL A 435 21.38 1.30 1.32
CA VAL A 435 21.41 0.61 0.03
C VAL A 435 21.43 1.67 -1.06
N GLY A 436 22.58 1.83 -1.71
CA GLY A 436 22.79 2.84 -2.74
C GLY A 436 22.88 2.26 -4.13
N HIS A 437 22.09 2.79 -5.06
CA HIS A 437 22.17 2.43 -6.48
C HIS A 437 22.96 3.48 -7.27
N SER A 438 23.89 3.04 -8.12
CA SER A 438 24.71 3.92 -8.97
C SER A 438 25.36 5.03 -8.13
N MET A 439 25.16 6.31 -8.46
CA MET A 439 25.66 7.46 -7.70
C MET A 439 25.18 7.50 -6.25
N GLY A 440 24.00 6.94 -5.93
CA GLY A 440 23.50 6.82 -4.56
C GLY A 440 24.38 5.97 -3.66
N GLY A 441 25.15 5.04 -4.24
CA GLY A 441 26.17 4.29 -3.50
C GLY A 441 27.37 5.15 -3.10
N LEU A 442 27.74 6.15 -3.90
CA LEU A 442 28.77 7.13 -3.50
C LEU A 442 28.26 8.01 -2.36
N VAL A 443 27.02 8.51 -2.47
CA VAL A 443 26.35 9.30 -1.42
C VAL A 443 26.29 8.50 -0.10
N SER A 444 25.94 7.21 -0.19
CA SER A 444 25.89 6.30 0.96
C SER A 444 27.26 6.02 1.57
N LEU A 445 28.29 5.81 0.74
CA LEU A 445 29.65 5.58 1.22
C LEU A 445 30.21 6.79 1.98
N MET A 446 29.90 8.00 1.52
CA MET A 446 30.31 9.25 2.20
C MET A 446 29.75 9.37 3.63
N GLN A 447 28.77 8.54 4.01
CA GLN A 447 28.22 8.51 5.37
C GLN A 447 29.03 7.68 6.36
N VAL A 448 29.89 6.77 5.87
CA VAL A 448 30.63 5.79 6.71
C VAL A 448 32.14 5.96 6.65
N ILE A 449 32.63 6.97 5.93
CA ILE A 449 34.05 7.31 5.88
C ILE A 449 34.38 8.44 6.84
N GLU A 450 35.59 8.41 7.39
CA GLU A 450 36.16 9.52 8.14
C GLU A 450 36.86 10.47 7.17
N SER A 451 36.49 11.75 7.18
CA SER A 451 37.09 12.71 6.25
C SER A 451 38.55 13.02 6.60
N ARG A 452 38.83 13.19 7.90
CA ARG A 452 40.08 13.76 8.43
C ARG A 452 40.45 15.01 7.63
N ASP A 453 41.71 15.15 7.23
CA ASP A 453 42.18 16.19 6.31
C ASP A 453 42.27 15.70 4.86
N ASP A 454 41.90 14.45 4.58
CA ASP A 454 42.27 13.79 3.32
C ASP A 454 41.57 14.46 2.11
N PHE A 455 40.32 14.88 2.30
CA PHE A 455 39.55 15.61 1.28
C PHE A 455 40.08 17.02 1.03
N TRP A 456 40.52 17.72 2.09
CA TRP A 456 41.11 19.06 1.93
C TRP A 456 42.47 18.99 1.25
N LYS A 457 43.32 18.03 1.63
CA LYS A 457 44.64 17.78 1.02
C LYS A 457 44.54 17.41 -0.46
N ALA A 458 43.43 16.83 -0.90
CA ALA A 458 43.18 16.57 -2.32
C ALA A 458 42.90 17.85 -3.13
N LEU A 459 42.48 18.94 -2.46
CA LEU A 459 42.13 20.21 -3.09
C LEU A 459 43.22 21.27 -2.95
N SER A 460 43.98 21.27 -1.83
CA SER A 460 44.96 22.30 -1.51
C SER A 460 46.10 21.76 -0.63
N ASP A 461 47.32 22.19 -0.93
CA ASP A 461 48.52 21.93 -0.10
C ASP A 461 48.65 22.88 1.10
N LYS A 462 47.85 23.94 1.17
CA LYS A 462 47.86 24.93 2.26
C LYS A 462 46.87 24.56 3.37
N PRO A 463 47.13 24.94 4.64
CA PRO A 463 46.17 24.77 5.73
C PRO A 463 44.81 25.41 5.43
N PHE A 464 43.72 24.80 5.91
CA PHE A 464 42.36 25.30 5.68
C PHE A 464 42.15 26.69 6.32
N GLU A 465 42.90 27.00 7.37
CA GLU A 465 42.88 28.28 8.06
C GLU A 465 43.35 29.46 7.20
N GLU A 466 44.15 29.18 6.17
CA GLU A 466 44.63 30.18 5.23
C GLU A 466 43.63 30.46 4.09
N LEU A 467 42.51 29.75 4.06
CA LEU A 467 41.46 29.96 3.05
C LEU A 467 40.89 31.37 3.17
N LYS A 468 41.07 32.17 2.10
CA LYS A 468 40.48 33.49 1.97
C LYS A 468 39.08 33.38 1.38
N ALA A 469 38.09 33.18 2.25
CA ALA A 469 36.68 33.15 1.90
C ALA A 469 35.86 33.95 2.92
N SER A 470 34.59 34.22 2.61
CA SER A 470 33.68 34.76 3.63
C SER A 470 33.52 33.75 4.78
N PRO A 471 33.15 34.19 6.00
CA PRO A 471 32.89 33.26 7.11
C PRO A 471 31.86 32.17 6.76
N GLU A 472 30.82 32.55 6.02
CA GLU A 472 29.75 31.65 5.55
C GLU A 472 30.28 30.60 4.56
N ASP A 473 31.01 31.01 3.52
CA ASP A 473 31.61 30.09 2.56
C ASP A 473 32.61 29.13 3.22
N ARG A 474 33.36 29.65 4.19
CA ARG A 474 34.32 28.85 4.95
C ARG A 474 33.61 27.79 5.80
N GLU A 475 32.50 28.12 6.44
CA GLU A 475 31.70 27.17 7.21
C GLU A 475 31.05 26.12 6.30
N GLN A 476 30.47 26.53 5.17
CA GLN A 476 29.88 25.61 4.19
C GLN A 476 30.92 24.61 3.66
N LEU A 477 32.11 25.10 3.26
CA LEU A 477 33.22 24.25 2.84
C LEU A 477 33.71 23.35 3.97
N ALA A 478 33.75 23.86 5.20
CA ALA A 478 34.16 23.05 6.34
C ALA A 478 33.22 21.86 6.56
N ASN A 479 31.90 22.10 6.56
CA ASN A 479 30.88 21.06 6.73
C ASN A 479 30.88 20.00 5.61
N MET A 480 31.34 20.38 4.40
CA MET A 480 31.49 19.46 3.27
C MET A 480 32.76 18.59 3.35
N LEU A 481 33.87 19.17 3.83
CA LEU A 481 35.20 18.55 3.74
C LEU A 481 35.71 17.93 5.05
N PHE A 482 35.22 18.42 6.19
CA PHE A 482 35.58 17.94 7.52
C PHE A 482 34.33 17.35 8.20
N PHE A 483 34.23 16.02 8.19
CA PHE A 483 33.11 15.26 8.74
C PHE A 483 33.56 13.90 9.28
N HIS A 484 32.76 13.37 10.20
CA HIS A 484 32.95 12.04 10.78
C HIS A 484 31.98 11.02 10.17
N ALA A 485 32.34 9.74 10.25
CA ALA A 485 31.42 8.67 9.91
C ALA A 485 30.22 8.70 10.85
N ASN A 486 29.02 8.47 10.31
CA ASN A 486 27.80 8.39 11.11
C ASN A 486 27.81 7.06 11.90
N PRO A 487 27.86 7.10 13.25
CA PRO A 487 28.01 5.90 14.07
C PRO A 487 26.77 5.00 14.06
N SER A 488 25.61 5.53 13.66
CA SER A 488 24.36 4.78 13.60
C SER A 488 24.27 3.89 12.35
N ILE A 489 25.18 4.06 11.38
CA ILE A 489 25.20 3.28 10.13
C ILE A 489 26.14 2.09 10.26
N LYS A 490 25.58 0.88 10.23
CA LYS A 490 26.33 -0.36 10.39
C LYS A 490 26.81 -0.96 9.08
N ARG A 491 26.09 -0.72 7.99
CA ARG A 491 26.37 -1.35 6.68
C ARG A 491 25.98 -0.44 5.53
N VAL A 492 26.78 -0.47 4.47
CA VAL A 492 26.46 0.10 3.16
C VAL A 492 26.49 -1.01 2.12
N ILE A 493 25.44 -1.12 1.33
CA ILE A 493 25.31 -2.03 0.19
C ILE A 493 25.25 -1.16 -1.07
N THR A 494 26.15 -1.41 -2.02
CA THR A 494 26.23 -0.64 -3.27
C THR A 494 25.86 -1.51 -4.45
N ILE A 495 24.98 -1.02 -5.32
CA ILE A 495 24.49 -1.73 -6.51
C ILE A 495 24.83 -0.89 -7.74
N GLY A 496 25.68 -1.40 -8.63
CA GLY A 496 26.06 -0.70 -9.86
C GLY A 496 26.79 0.63 -9.64
N THR A 497 27.44 0.82 -8.49
CA THR A 497 28.08 2.09 -8.12
C THR A 497 29.41 2.33 -8.84
N PRO A 498 29.60 3.50 -9.47
CA PRO A 498 30.83 3.82 -10.21
C PRO A 498 31.97 4.28 -9.27
N HIS A 499 32.51 3.38 -8.45
CA HIS A 499 33.59 3.72 -7.49
C HIS A 499 34.84 4.33 -8.12
N ARG A 500 35.10 4.03 -9.41
CA ARG A 500 36.24 4.54 -10.19
C ARG A 500 35.80 5.51 -11.30
N GLY A 501 34.58 6.03 -11.22
CA GLY A 501 33.94 6.71 -12.35
C GLY A 501 33.39 5.74 -13.39
N SER A 502 32.86 6.30 -14.48
CA SER A 502 32.28 5.56 -15.61
C SER A 502 32.82 6.13 -16.92
N GLU A 503 33.18 5.29 -17.89
CA GLU A 503 33.63 5.76 -19.21
C GLU A 503 32.51 6.48 -19.98
N PHE A 504 31.24 6.12 -19.71
CA PHE A 504 30.04 6.83 -20.22
C PHE A 504 29.89 8.24 -19.66
N ALA A 505 30.59 8.56 -18.57
CA ALA A 505 30.55 9.89 -17.97
C ALA A 505 31.25 10.93 -18.84
N ASN A 506 32.23 10.58 -19.69
CA ASN A 506 33.14 11.57 -20.26
C ASN A 506 32.49 12.70 -21.09
N ASP A 507 31.36 12.46 -21.76
CA ASP A 507 30.61 13.51 -22.46
C ASP A 507 29.44 14.08 -21.64
N TYR A 508 28.84 13.26 -20.75
CA TYR A 508 27.70 13.65 -19.90
C TYR A 508 28.11 14.45 -18.65
N THR A 509 29.20 14.07 -17.96
CA THR A 509 29.79 14.87 -16.85
C THR A 509 30.51 16.11 -17.35
N ARG A 510 30.99 16.15 -18.60
CA ARG A 510 31.42 17.42 -19.23
C ARG A 510 30.27 18.38 -19.45
N TRP A 511 29.06 17.87 -19.77
CA TRP A 511 27.86 18.69 -19.89
C TRP A 511 27.36 19.16 -18.51
N LEU A 512 27.23 18.25 -17.53
CA LEU A 512 26.83 18.58 -16.15
C LEU A 512 27.83 19.54 -15.48
N GLY A 513 29.13 19.30 -15.66
CA GLY A 513 30.20 20.17 -15.15
C GLY A 513 30.26 21.54 -15.83
N ARG A 514 29.78 21.69 -17.07
CA ARG A 514 29.69 22.99 -17.77
C ARG A 514 28.41 23.76 -17.48
N ALA A 515 27.33 23.08 -17.10
CA ALA A 515 26.03 23.70 -16.85
C ALA A 515 25.81 24.07 -15.37
N VAL A 516 26.44 23.35 -14.42
CA VAL A 516 26.10 23.46 -12.98
C VAL A 516 27.27 23.90 -12.09
N ILE A 517 28.53 23.77 -12.52
CA ILE A 517 29.68 24.15 -11.68
C ILE A 517 30.17 25.55 -12.07
N LYS A 518 29.44 26.58 -11.64
CA LYS A 518 30.10 27.79 -11.15
C LYS A 518 30.32 27.58 -9.66
N LEU A 519 31.53 27.12 -9.31
CA LEU A 519 32.03 27.41 -7.98
C LEU A 519 32.03 28.94 -7.81
N PRO A 520 31.69 29.49 -6.63
CA PRO A 520 31.80 30.91 -6.35
C PRO A 520 33.14 31.52 -6.77
#